data_AF-A0A7Y0KGU2-F1
#
_entry.id   AF-A0A7Y0KGU2-F1
#
_cell.length_a   1.000
_cell.length_b   1.000
_cell.length_c   1.000
_cell.angle_alpha   90.00
_cell.angle_beta   90.00
_cell.angle_gamma   90.00
#
_symmetry.space_group_name_H-M   'P 1'
#
loop_
_entity.id
_entity.type
_entity.pdbx_description
1 polymer ?
#
loop_
_entity_poly.entity_id
_entity_poly.type
_entity_poly.pdbx_seq_one_letter_code
_entity_poly.pdbx_strand_id
1 'polypeptide(L)'
;MTAGWIARVWADRDHYELVRARAEPSPGGVEVPEFPTGHVEFEVPLRGEEVRIGRRGVPDDDPTATSPGDDVPGIDLTGPPRDPGVSHLHAVLLAVGPDRWVVLDAGSTNGTSVNYAAERLEPGTAVPLAPGDSIHVGAWTTITVERR
;
A
#
# COMPACT_ATOMS: atom_id res chain seq x y z
N MET A 1 5.59 16.65 -24.05
CA MET A 1 5.30 15.33 -23.44
C MET A 1 4.73 15.63 -22.07
N THR A 2 3.52 15.20 -21.76
CA THR A 2 2.92 15.40 -20.43
C THR A 2 3.63 14.47 -19.44
N ALA A 3 4.16 15.02 -18.36
CA ALA A 3 4.80 14.24 -17.31
C ALA A 3 3.76 13.34 -16.62
N GLY A 4 4.02 12.04 -16.62
CA GLY A 4 3.16 11.02 -16.03
C GLY A 4 3.39 10.86 -14.53
N TRP A 5 2.48 10.16 -13.86
CA TRP A 5 2.63 9.82 -12.45
C TRP A 5 3.21 8.42 -12.29
N ILE A 6 4.10 8.25 -11.31
CA ILE A 6 4.69 6.98 -10.93
C ILE A 6 4.50 6.79 -9.42
N ALA A 7 4.18 5.57 -9.02
CA ALA A 7 4.20 5.12 -7.64
C ALA A 7 5.45 4.27 -7.40
N ARG A 8 6.27 4.66 -6.44
CA ARG A 8 7.49 3.98 -6.00
C ARG A 8 7.23 3.25 -4.70
N VAL A 9 7.44 1.95 -4.68
CA VAL A 9 7.03 1.05 -3.60
C VAL A 9 8.26 0.45 -2.93
N TRP A 10 8.32 0.52 -1.60
CA TRP A 10 9.46 0.03 -0.82
C TRP A 10 9.05 -0.40 0.60
N ALA A 11 9.93 -1.14 1.27
CA ALA A 11 9.79 -1.48 2.68
C ALA A 11 10.44 -0.38 3.55
N ASP A 12 9.61 0.28 4.34
CA ASP A 12 9.91 1.49 5.08
C ASP A 12 10.12 1.21 6.57
N ARG A 13 11.35 1.47 7.00
CA ARG A 13 11.82 1.24 8.36
C ARG A 13 11.13 2.17 9.36
N ASP A 14 10.87 3.41 8.96
CA ASP A 14 10.30 4.44 9.84
C ASP A 14 8.80 4.17 10.05
N HIS A 15 8.08 3.85 8.96
CA HIS A 15 6.69 3.39 9.05
C HIS A 15 6.58 2.13 9.93
N TYR A 16 7.47 1.16 9.73
CA TYR A 16 7.48 -0.04 10.55
C TYR A 16 7.65 0.24 12.04
N GLU A 17 8.59 1.11 12.42
CA GLU A 17 8.79 1.43 13.83
C GLU A 17 7.60 2.20 14.42
N LEU A 18 6.89 2.99 13.62
CA LEU A 18 5.62 3.59 14.04
C LEU A 18 4.52 2.54 14.27
N VAL A 19 4.39 1.56 13.37
CA VAL A 19 3.45 0.43 13.55
C VAL A 19 3.80 -0.35 14.82
N ARG A 20 5.08 -0.68 15.00
CA ARG A 20 5.58 -1.40 16.17
C ARG A 20 5.35 -0.64 17.47
N ALA A 21 5.61 0.67 17.49
CA ALA A 21 5.40 1.51 18.67
C ALA A 21 3.93 1.62 19.08
N ARG A 22 3.00 1.47 18.13
CA ARG A 22 1.55 1.48 18.38
C ARG A 22 0.99 0.12 18.75
N ALA A 23 1.72 -0.97 18.50
CA ALA A 23 1.29 -2.29 18.88
C ALA A 23 1.36 -2.45 20.40
N GLU A 24 0.20 -2.67 21.04
CA GLU A 24 0.15 -2.88 22.48
C GLU A 24 0.78 -4.24 22.83
N PRO A 25 1.75 -4.30 23.76
CA PRO A 25 2.25 -5.56 24.29
C PRO A 25 1.20 -6.17 25.22
N SER A 26 0.28 -6.93 24.64
CA SER A 26 -0.80 -7.60 25.36
C SER A 26 -0.67 -9.12 25.22
N PRO A 27 -0.94 -9.92 26.28
CA PRO A 27 -1.05 -11.37 26.16
C PRO A 27 -2.17 -11.71 25.16
N GLY A 28 -1.81 -12.28 24.00
CA GLY A 28 -2.76 -12.52 22.89
C GLY A 28 -2.90 -11.35 21.90
N GLY A 29 -2.08 -10.29 22.03
CA GLY A 29 -1.94 -9.26 21.02
C GLY A 29 -1.34 -9.82 19.72
N VAL A 30 -1.65 -9.17 18.60
CA VAL A 30 -1.09 -9.53 17.29
C VAL A 30 0.41 -9.24 17.31
N GLU A 31 1.23 -10.27 17.14
CA GLU A 31 2.68 -10.11 17.04
C GLU A 31 3.01 -9.25 15.80
N VAL A 32 3.79 -8.19 16.00
CA VAL A 32 4.28 -7.37 14.89
C VAL A 32 5.32 -8.21 14.15
N PRO A 33 5.15 -8.48 12.86
CA PRO A 33 6.08 -9.31 12.12
C PRO A 33 7.47 -8.65 12.07
N GLU A 34 8.52 -9.44 11.87
CA GLU A 34 9.87 -8.88 11.73
C GLU A 34 9.98 -8.02 10.47
N PHE A 35 10.78 -6.95 10.55
CA PHE A 35 11.05 -6.13 9.37
C PHE A 35 11.75 -6.96 8.29
N PRO A 36 11.31 -6.90 7.03
CA PRO A 36 11.81 -7.77 5.98
C PRO A 36 13.28 -7.51 5.64
N THR A 37 13.96 -8.58 5.23
CA THR A 37 15.26 -8.49 4.55
C THR A 37 15.07 -8.73 3.05
N GLY A 38 15.83 -8.03 2.20
CA GLY A 38 15.84 -8.27 0.76
C GLY A 38 14.62 -7.76 -0.02
N HIS A 39 13.82 -6.84 0.53
CA HIS A 39 12.76 -6.18 -0.24
C HIS A 39 13.38 -5.36 -1.38
N VAL A 40 12.87 -5.57 -2.60
CA VAL A 40 13.30 -4.83 -3.78
C VAL A 40 12.32 -3.69 -4.03
N GLU A 41 12.83 -2.47 -4.09
CA GLU A 41 12.04 -1.32 -4.51
C GLU A 41 11.62 -1.47 -5.98
N PHE A 42 10.38 -1.10 -6.28
CA PHE A 42 9.88 -1.11 -7.64
C PHE A 42 8.96 0.08 -7.93
N GLU A 43 8.74 0.35 -9.21
CA GLU A 43 7.95 1.47 -9.68
C GLU A 43 6.81 1.00 -10.56
N VAL A 44 5.65 1.61 -10.39
CA VAL A 44 4.44 1.36 -11.18
C VAL A 44 3.93 2.67 -11.75
N PRO A 45 3.76 2.80 -13.08
CA PRO A 45 3.14 3.98 -13.65
C PRO A 45 1.65 4.02 -13.30
N LEU A 46 1.17 5.16 -12.79
CA LEU A 46 -0.26 5.36 -12.54
C LEU A 46 -0.99 5.69 -13.84
N ARG A 47 -1.94 4.84 -14.22
CA ARG A 47 -2.66 4.90 -15.51
C ARG A 47 -4.12 4.52 -15.31
N GLY A 48 -4.96 4.98 -16.23
CA GLY A 48 -6.40 4.74 -16.19
C GLY A 48 -7.12 5.62 -15.18
N GLU A 49 -8.35 5.23 -14.84
CA GLU A 49 -9.19 5.95 -13.87
C GLU A 49 -8.99 5.46 -12.44
N GLU A 50 -8.52 4.22 -12.28
CA GLU A 50 -8.37 3.53 -11.00
C GLU A 50 -7.11 2.66 -11.00
N VAL A 51 -6.36 2.70 -9.89
CA VAL A 51 -5.27 1.77 -9.59
C VAL A 51 -5.49 1.18 -8.20
N ARG A 52 -5.75 -0.14 -8.13
CA ARG A 52 -5.94 -0.87 -6.88
C ARG A 52 -4.60 -1.22 -6.23
N ILE A 53 -4.51 -1.05 -4.92
CA ILE A 53 -3.36 -1.42 -4.09
C ILE A 53 -3.77 -2.58 -3.19
N GLY A 54 -2.97 -3.64 -3.21
CA GLY A 54 -3.20 -4.76 -2.31
C GLY A 54 -2.40 -5.99 -2.72
N ARG A 55 -2.82 -7.14 -2.24
CA ARG A 55 -2.21 -8.44 -2.56
C ARG A 55 -3.22 -9.38 -3.20
N ARG A 56 -2.74 -10.38 -3.91
CA ARG A 56 -3.57 -11.44 -4.46
C ARG A 56 -4.16 -12.29 -3.34
N GLY A 57 -5.37 -12.81 -3.58
CA GLY A 57 -6.03 -13.80 -2.73
C GLY A 57 -5.49 -15.22 -2.92
N VAL A 58 -4.18 -15.36 -3.13
CA VAL A 58 -3.53 -16.66 -3.30
C VAL A 58 -3.12 -17.22 -1.94
N PRO A 59 -3.15 -18.55 -1.75
CA PRO A 59 -2.73 -19.18 -0.50
C PRO A 59 -1.26 -18.87 -0.17
N ASP A 60 -0.95 -18.70 1.11
CA ASP A 60 0.41 -18.41 1.59
C ASP A 60 1.38 -19.56 1.30
N ASP A 61 0.88 -20.79 1.20
CA ASP A 61 1.64 -22.01 0.91
C ASP A 61 1.87 -22.25 -0.60
N ASP A 62 1.20 -21.50 -1.48
CA ASP A 62 1.41 -21.56 -2.93
C ASP A 62 1.42 -20.15 -3.56
N PRO A 63 2.57 -19.44 -3.50
CA PRO A 63 2.71 -18.13 -4.15
C PRO A 63 2.71 -18.21 -5.69
N THR A 64 2.69 -19.42 -6.27
CA THR A 64 2.58 -19.62 -7.73
C THR A 64 1.14 -19.74 -8.21
N ALA A 65 0.19 -19.91 -7.28
CA ALA A 65 -1.22 -19.87 -7.60
C ALA A 65 -1.59 -18.53 -8.27
N THR A 66 -2.52 -18.58 -9.20
CA THR A 66 -2.94 -17.40 -9.98
C THR A 66 -4.31 -16.95 -9.49
N SER A 67 -4.46 -15.66 -9.17
CA SER A 67 -5.78 -15.05 -8.99
C SER A 67 -6.46 -14.88 -10.35
N PRO A 68 -7.80 -15.05 -10.44
CA PRO A 68 -8.55 -14.67 -11.63
C PRO A 68 -8.20 -13.23 -12.06
N GLY A 69 -8.16 -12.95 -13.37
CA GLY A 69 -7.55 -11.72 -13.91
C GLY A 69 -8.06 -10.40 -13.28
N ASP A 70 -9.34 -10.32 -12.95
CA ASP A 70 -9.96 -9.10 -12.39
C ASP A 70 -9.61 -8.85 -10.90
N ASP A 71 -8.97 -9.83 -10.23
CA ASP A 71 -8.52 -9.75 -8.84
C ASP A 71 -7.04 -9.36 -8.70
N VAL A 72 -6.33 -9.07 -9.81
CA VAL A 72 -4.92 -8.64 -9.75
C VAL A 72 -4.85 -7.13 -9.45
N PRO A 73 -4.24 -6.70 -8.32
CA PRO A 73 -4.09 -5.29 -8.02
C PRO A 73 -3.17 -4.59 -9.03
N GLY A 74 -3.43 -3.31 -9.31
CA GLY A 74 -2.57 -2.50 -10.18
C GLY A 74 -1.19 -2.22 -9.55
N ILE A 75 -1.16 -2.03 -8.22
CA ILE A 75 0.04 -2.11 -7.39
C ILE A 75 -0.07 -3.39 -6.57
N ASP A 76 0.60 -4.43 -7.06
CA ASP A 76 0.57 -5.78 -6.50
C ASP A 76 1.68 -5.98 -5.45
N LEU A 77 1.25 -6.18 -4.20
CA LEU A 77 2.08 -6.34 -3.02
C LEU A 77 2.19 -7.82 -2.58
N THR A 78 1.95 -8.76 -3.50
CA THR A 78 2.08 -10.20 -3.23
C THR A 78 3.54 -10.67 -3.17
N GLY A 79 4.44 -9.96 -3.88
CA GLY A 79 5.83 -10.38 -4.06
C GLY A 79 6.62 -10.54 -2.75
N PRO A 80 7.64 -11.42 -2.72
CA PRO A 80 8.47 -11.60 -1.55
C PRO A 80 9.41 -10.40 -1.32
N PRO A 81 9.67 -9.99 -0.06
CA PRO A 81 8.98 -10.41 1.15
C PRO A 81 7.61 -9.74 1.25
N ARG A 82 6.56 -10.55 1.41
CA ARG A 82 5.18 -10.09 1.49
C ARG A 82 4.93 -9.38 2.82
N ASP A 83 4.31 -8.21 2.77
CA ASP A 83 3.79 -7.53 3.96
C ASP A 83 2.50 -8.21 4.45
N PRO A 84 2.50 -8.89 5.63
CA PRO A 84 1.33 -9.58 6.15
C PRO A 84 0.22 -8.62 6.60
N GLY A 85 0.55 -7.35 6.81
CA GLY A 85 -0.41 -6.31 7.16
C GLY A 85 -1.24 -5.80 5.98
N VAL A 86 -0.90 -6.18 4.75
CA VAL A 86 -1.62 -5.72 3.55
C VAL A 86 -2.84 -6.61 3.28
N SER A 87 -3.96 -5.97 2.90
CA SER A 87 -5.24 -6.62 2.58
C SER A 87 -5.31 -6.98 1.09
N HIS A 88 -6.23 -7.86 0.68
CA HIS A 88 -6.38 -8.20 -0.75
C HIS A 88 -6.66 -6.96 -1.61
N LEU A 89 -7.64 -6.18 -1.16
CA LEU A 89 -7.86 -4.80 -1.58
C LEU A 89 -7.65 -3.93 -0.34
N HIS A 90 -6.61 -3.11 -0.35
CA HIS A 90 -6.22 -2.32 0.81
C HIS A 90 -6.52 -0.84 0.60
N ALA A 91 -6.08 -0.30 -0.52
CA ALA A 91 -6.34 1.09 -0.90
C ALA A 91 -6.60 1.19 -2.40
N VAL A 92 -7.17 2.32 -2.82
CA VAL A 92 -7.43 2.63 -4.22
C VAL A 92 -6.92 4.03 -4.53
N LEU A 93 -6.19 4.16 -5.62
CA LEU A 93 -5.85 5.43 -6.23
C LEU A 93 -6.88 5.73 -7.32
N LEU A 94 -7.55 6.88 -7.26
CA LEU A 94 -8.50 7.32 -8.27
C LEU A 94 -8.02 8.59 -8.97
N ALA A 95 -8.13 8.62 -10.29
CA ALA A 95 -7.87 9.82 -11.08
C ALA A 95 -9.05 10.79 -10.96
N VAL A 96 -8.81 12.02 -10.51
CA VAL A 96 -9.85 13.06 -10.32
C VAL A 96 -9.74 14.20 -11.34
N GLY A 97 -9.28 13.84 -12.54
CA GLY A 97 -9.04 14.75 -13.65
C GLY A 97 -7.65 14.56 -14.27
N PRO A 98 -7.25 15.45 -15.19
CA PRO A 98 -5.93 15.39 -15.80
C PRO A 98 -4.87 15.63 -14.72
N ASP A 99 -3.94 14.68 -14.61
CA ASP A 99 -2.76 14.76 -13.74
C ASP A 99 -3.04 14.91 -12.23
N ARG A 100 -4.20 14.46 -11.71
CA ARG A 100 -4.49 14.45 -10.27
C ARG A 100 -4.97 13.10 -9.78
N TRP A 101 -4.44 12.68 -8.64
CA TRP A 101 -4.80 11.45 -7.96
C TRP A 101 -5.29 11.72 -6.54
N VAL A 102 -6.23 10.90 -6.08
CA VAL A 102 -6.62 10.79 -4.68
C VAL A 102 -6.35 9.36 -4.21
N VAL A 103 -6.09 9.16 -2.92
CA VAL A 103 -6.07 7.85 -2.26
C VAL A 103 -7.32 7.68 -1.40
N LEU A 104 -7.83 6.45 -1.38
CA LEU A 104 -8.90 6.00 -0.50
C LEU A 104 -8.44 4.72 0.20
N ASP A 105 -8.71 4.60 1.49
CA ASP A 105 -8.69 3.29 2.14
C ASP A 105 -9.93 2.49 1.71
N ALA A 106 -9.74 1.22 1.31
CA ALA A 106 -10.79 0.37 0.78
C ALA A 106 -11.54 -0.45 1.85
N GLY A 107 -11.49 -0.03 3.12
CA GLY A 107 -11.96 -0.81 4.26
C GLY A 107 -10.93 -1.85 4.69
N SER A 108 -9.66 -1.49 4.64
CA SER A 108 -8.57 -2.40 4.95
C SER A 108 -8.50 -2.76 6.43
N THR A 109 -7.87 -3.89 6.76
CA THR A 109 -7.78 -4.38 8.14
C THR A 109 -6.86 -3.50 9.00
N ASN A 110 -5.72 -3.05 8.45
CA ASN A 110 -4.72 -2.29 9.20
C ASN A 110 -4.74 -0.78 8.91
N GLY A 111 -5.60 -0.36 7.99
CA GLY A 111 -5.81 1.02 7.57
C GLY A 111 -4.68 1.57 6.70
N THR A 112 -5.01 2.66 6.03
CA THR A 112 -4.10 3.45 5.20
C THR A 112 -3.81 4.78 5.90
N SER A 113 -2.58 5.30 5.77
CA SER A 113 -2.24 6.66 6.22
C SER A 113 -1.39 7.38 5.17
N VAL A 114 -1.30 8.70 5.24
CA VAL A 114 -0.51 9.51 4.30
C VAL A 114 0.50 10.34 5.09
N ASN A 115 1.73 10.44 4.59
CA ASN A 115 2.81 11.27 5.13
C ASN A 115 3.05 11.04 6.65
N TYR A 116 3.13 9.77 7.04
CA TYR A 116 3.32 9.32 8.44
C TYR A 116 2.28 9.85 9.44
N ALA A 117 1.09 10.23 8.96
CA ALA A 117 0.03 10.74 9.83
C ALA A 117 -0.27 9.76 10.99
N ALA A 118 -0.56 10.33 12.16
CA ALA A 118 -0.98 9.54 13.33
C ALA A 118 -2.32 8.85 13.04
N GLU A 119 -3.27 9.61 12.49
CA GLU A 119 -4.58 9.13 12.13
C GLU A 119 -4.56 8.43 10.77
N ARG A 120 -5.30 7.33 10.70
CA ARG A 120 -5.57 6.61 9.46
C ARG A 120 -6.68 7.32 8.70
N LEU A 121 -6.71 7.11 7.39
CA LEU A 121 -7.83 7.55 6.56
C LEU A 121 -9.12 6.87 7.01
N GLU A 122 -10.21 7.62 7.05
CA GLU A 122 -11.54 7.02 7.16
C GLU A 122 -11.83 6.25 5.86
N PRO A 123 -12.27 4.97 5.94
CA PRO A 123 -12.58 4.17 4.76
C PRO A 123 -13.50 4.87 3.77
N GLY A 124 -13.15 4.83 2.48
CA GLY A 124 -13.90 5.49 1.41
C GLY A 124 -13.75 7.02 1.33
N THR A 125 -12.97 7.64 2.22
CA THR A 125 -12.71 9.09 2.15
C THR A 125 -11.55 9.38 1.20
N ALA A 126 -11.82 10.20 0.18
CA ALA A 126 -10.82 10.61 -0.81
C ALA A 126 -9.89 11.69 -0.27
N VAL A 127 -8.59 11.38 -0.23
CA VAL A 127 -7.52 12.32 0.14
C VAL A 127 -6.68 12.67 -1.11
N PRO A 128 -6.62 13.96 -1.51
CA PRO A 128 -5.77 14.39 -2.62
C PRO A 128 -4.29 14.14 -2.37
N LEU A 129 -3.58 13.71 -3.42
CA LEU A 129 -2.14 13.50 -3.39
C LEU A 129 -1.40 14.57 -4.19
N ALA A 130 -0.30 15.04 -3.63
CA ALA A 130 0.70 15.85 -4.29
C ALA A 130 1.93 14.99 -4.69
N PRO A 131 2.73 15.42 -5.68
CA PRO A 131 3.99 14.75 -5.98
C PRO A 131 4.92 14.82 -4.76
N GLY A 132 5.46 13.68 -4.35
CA GLY A 132 6.27 13.49 -3.15
C GLY A 132 5.50 12.92 -1.95
N ASP A 133 4.16 12.87 -1.99
CA ASP A 133 3.39 12.29 -0.90
C ASP A 133 3.61 10.78 -0.80
N SER A 134 3.64 10.29 0.44
CA SER A 134 3.83 8.88 0.78
C SER A 134 2.56 8.30 1.38
N ILE A 135 2.12 7.17 0.84
CA ILE A 135 0.99 6.38 1.33
C ILE A 135 1.58 5.19 2.08
N HIS A 136 1.11 4.95 3.30
CA HIS A 136 1.58 3.86 4.14
C HIS A 136 0.46 2.85 4.35
N VAL A 137 0.80 1.58 4.11
CA VAL A 137 -0.11 0.43 4.23
C VAL A 137 0.64 -0.73 4.88
N GLY A 138 -0.11 -1.63 5.52
CA GLY A 138 0.48 -2.81 6.17
C GLY A 138 1.49 -2.47 7.28
N ALA A 139 2.39 -3.42 7.54
CA ALA A 139 3.38 -3.34 8.61
C ALA A 139 4.62 -2.53 8.22
N TRP A 140 4.95 -2.42 6.93
CA TRP A 140 6.16 -1.73 6.47
C TRP A 140 6.05 -1.15 5.06
N THR A 141 5.00 -1.39 4.29
CA THR A 141 4.96 -0.90 2.90
C THR A 141 4.66 0.61 2.82
N THR A 142 5.55 1.33 2.12
CA THR A 142 5.34 2.73 1.72
C THR A 142 5.31 2.86 0.21
N ILE A 143 4.41 3.71 -0.28
CA ILE A 143 4.19 4.02 -1.69
C ILE A 143 4.30 5.54 -1.87
N THR A 144 5.39 6.03 -2.47
CA THR A 144 5.56 7.45 -2.78
C THR A 144 5.08 7.73 -4.20
N VAL A 145 4.24 8.75 -4.38
CA VAL A 145 3.77 9.15 -5.71
C VAL A 145 4.57 10.34 -6.25
N GLU A 146 5.07 10.26 -7.48
CA GLU A 146 5.93 11.28 -8.09
C GLU A 146 5.45 11.61 -9.51
N ARG A 147 5.85 12.79 -10.02
CA ARG A 147 5.71 13.14 -11.44
C ARG A 147 7.04 12.94 -12.17
N ARG A 148 6.99 12.33 -13.35
CA ARG A 148 8.14 12.12 -14.24
C ARG A 148 7.84 12.47 -15.69
#